data_AF-A0A363TYH1-F1
#
_entry.id   AF-A0A363TYH1-F1
#
_cell.length_a   1.000
_cell.length_b   1.000
_cell.length_c   1.000
_cell.angle_alpha   90.00
_cell.angle_beta   90.00
_cell.angle_gamma   90.00
#
_symmetry.space_group_name_H-M   'P 1'
#
loop_
_entity.id
_entity.type
_entity.pdbx_description
1 polymer ?
#
loop_
_entity_poly.entity_id
_entity_poly.type
_entity_poly.pdbx_seq_one_letter_code
_entity_poly.pdbx_strand_id
1 'polypeptide(L)'
;MLSAGSPWAARAETAAPPVPAALSSGGFADGAVQDSMPVFLVPSTCLDNVSPSLIVPAPGPIPPPSPEEPVPSDEELAARGAVIGEVIIRNENIFDIADPRENNRLFRMANKIHAKTRPWLIRKQLLFRTGDAYDRRVLDESERILRSNRYFYDARIRPIAFRDGRVDVEVLTRDVWTLNPGVSFGRKGGVNTTSIDFEEMNLLGTGVGISYSHASTPDRNSDSLLLDSTHLAGTWLRTELLVAENSDGRKRSALIEQPFYALNTRWAGGATFVDDERVDTLFGRAGVADRFQTHAKKRIAWGGWSGGLKGRWVKRFTIGFTKDESRFSPAPGEVLSDPVPPDRVLAYPWVGFELVEDAFEKAKNRDQIERTE
;
A
#
# COMPACT_ATOMS: atom_id res chain seq x y z
N MET A 1 1.71 17.88 64.45
CA MET A 1 2.53 17.86 63.21
C MET A 1 1.58 17.68 62.04
N LEU A 2 1.35 18.77 61.32
CA LEU A 2 0.51 18.85 60.12
C LEU A 2 1.31 18.32 58.92
N SER A 3 0.71 17.46 58.11
CA SER A 3 1.13 17.29 56.71
C SER A 3 -0.11 16.98 55.87
N ALA A 4 -0.36 17.85 54.91
CA ALA A 4 -1.52 17.89 54.03
C ALA A 4 -1.43 16.81 52.95
N GLY A 5 -2.56 16.15 52.67
CA GLY A 5 -2.77 15.36 51.46
C GLY A 5 -3.55 16.18 50.42
N SER A 6 -2.89 16.52 49.31
CA SER A 6 -3.54 17.12 48.13
C SER A 6 -4.19 16.04 47.26
N PRO A 7 -5.36 16.29 46.66
CA PRO A 7 -6.02 15.36 45.76
C PRO A 7 -5.45 15.50 44.35
N TRP A 8 -5.10 14.37 43.72
CA TRP A 8 -4.72 14.34 42.32
C TRP A 8 -5.99 14.43 41.46
N ALA A 9 -6.12 15.53 40.73
CA ALA A 9 -7.12 15.72 39.70
C ALA A 9 -6.71 14.92 38.45
N ALA A 10 -7.54 13.97 38.03
CA ALA A 10 -7.41 13.33 36.73
C ALA A 10 -7.72 14.37 35.63
N ARG A 11 -6.68 14.81 34.92
CA ARG A 11 -6.82 15.58 33.69
C ARG A 11 -7.50 14.70 32.65
N ALA A 12 -8.60 15.20 32.09
CA ALA A 12 -9.15 14.70 30.84
C ALA A 12 -8.14 15.00 29.73
N GLU A 13 -7.37 14.00 29.31
CA GLU A 13 -6.65 14.05 28.04
C GLU A 13 -7.68 13.93 26.92
N THR A 14 -7.87 15.03 26.21
CA THR A 14 -8.52 15.07 24.90
C THR A 14 -7.72 14.22 23.92
N ALA A 15 -8.10 12.95 23.79
CA ALA A 15 -7.59 12.06 22.76
C ALA A 15 -8.01 12.60 21.38
N ALA A 16 -7.03 13.00 20.57
CA ALA A 16 -7.22 13.24 19.15
C ALA A 16 -7.75 11.94 18.49
N PRO A 17 -8.60 12.03 17.43
CA PRO A 17 -9.07 10.82 16.76
C PRO A 17 -7.88 10.08 16.15
N PRO A 18 -7.78 8.75 16.34
CA PRO A 18 -6.70 7.98 15.77
C PRO A 18 -6.84 7.97 14.25
N VAL A 19 -5.82 8.47 13.55
CA VAL A 19 -5.54 8.05 12.18
C VAL A 19 -5.34 6.53 12.22
N PRO A 20 -6.05 5.72 11.43
CA PRO A 20 -5.81 4.28 11.43
C PRO A 20 -4.38 4.03 10.95
N ALA A 21 -3.51 3.66 11.89
CA ALA A 21 -2.20 3.13 11.56
C ALA A 21 -2.40 1.88 10.71
N ALA A 22 -1.72 1.84 9.56
CA ALA A 22 -1.57 0.61 8.80
C ALA A 22 -0.98 -0.46 9.74
N LEU A 23 -1.60 -1.63 9.77
CA LEU A 23 -1.04 -2.80 10.45
C LEU A 23 0.19 -3.24 9.67
N SER A 24 1.35 -2.67 10.00
CA SER A 24 2.65 -3.05 9.45
C SER A 24 3.17 -4.30 10.17
N SER A 25 3.36 -5.39 9.43
CA SER A 25 4.22 -6.49 9.85
C SER A 25 5.68 -6.07 9.66
N GLY A 26 6.39 -5.81 10.76
CA GLY A 26 7.83 -5.54 10.78
C GLY A 26 8.64 -6.82 10.53
N GLY A 27 9.70 -6.72 9.72
CA GLY A 27 10.60 -7.81 9.34
C GLY A 27 11.81 -8.03 10.27
N PHE A 28 12.71 -8.94 9.88
CA PHE A 28 14.17 -8.74 9.68
C PHE A 28 14.95 -10.07 9.48
N ALA A 29 15.81 -10.06 8.44
CA ALA A 29 17.20 -10.52 8.30
C ALA A 29 17.72 -11.96 8.57
N ASP A 30 18.33 -12.47 7.48
CA ASP A 30 19.65 -13.11 7.29
C ASP A 30 19.94 -14.58 7.64
N GLY A 31 20.62 -15.25 6.69
CA GLY A 31 21.31 -16.53 6.90
C GLY A 31 21.56 -17.34 5.63
N ALA A 32 22.70 -17.10 4.96
CA ALA A 32 23.20 -17.80 3.78
C ALA A 32 23.50 -19.30 4.01
N VAL A 33 23.28 -20.15 2.99
CA VAL A 33 24.05 -21.40 2.76
C VAL A 33 24.15 -21.68 1.25
N GLN A 34 25.40 -21.74 0.77
CA GLN A 34 25.82 -22.31 -0.52
C GLN A 34 25.54 -23.81 -0.54
N ASP A 35 24.98 -24.35 -1.63
CA ASP A 35 25.52 -25.61 -2.13
C ASP A 35 25.40 -25.80 -3.65
N SER A 36 26.40 -26.54 -4.12
CA SER A 36 26.89 -26.76 -5.46
C SER A 36 26.05 -27.75 -6.27
N MET A 37 25.91 -27.52 -7.58
CA MET A 37 25.30 -28.45 -8.54
C MET A 37 26.33 -28.94 -9.56
N PRO A 38 26.31 -30.22 -9.97
CA PRO A 38 27.30 -30.78 -10.86
C PRO A 38 27.05 -30.43 -12.33
N VAL A 39 28.17 -30.28 -13.04
CA VAL A 39 28.31 -30.02 -14.47
C VAL A 39 27.94 -31.28 -15.27
N PHE A 40 27.05 -31.16 -16.25
CA PHE A 40 26.89 -32.14 -17.33
C PHE A 40 27.29 -31.54 -18.67
N LEU A 41 28.35 -32.11 -19.24
CA LEU A 41 28.83 -31.94 -20.61
C LEU A 41 27.88 -32.61 -21.59
N VAL A 42 27.53 -31.92 -22.68
CA VAL A 42 26.99 -32.54 -23.91
C VAL A 42 27.64 -31.84 -25.11
N PRO A 43 28.11 -32.59 -26.13
CA PRO A 43 29.15 -32.13 -27.05
C PRO A 43 28.62 -31.34 -28.24
N SER A 44 29.52 -30.54 -28.80
CA SER A 44 29.39 -29.86 -30.09
C SER A 44 29.38 -30.87 -31.25
N THR A 45 28.39 -30.77 -32.13
CA THR A 45 28.48 -31.28 -33.50
C THR A 45 28.08 -30.19 -34.47
N CYS A 46 29.05 -29.79 -35.28
CA CYS A 46 28.86 -29.03 -36.49
C CYS A 46 28.14 -29.91 -37.53
N LEU A 47 27.28 -29.31 -38.35
CA LEU A 47 27.07 -29.76 -39.72
C LEU A 47 26.52 -28.58 -40.52
N ASP A 48 27.38 -28.09 -41.40
CA ASP A 48 27.06 -27.17 -42.48
C ASP A 48 26.03 -27.81 -43.42
N ASN A 49 25.03 -27.02 -43.86
CA ASN A 49 24.42 -27.28 -45.15
C ASN A 49 23.92 -25.98 -45.78
N VAL A 50 24.54 -25.65 -46.91
CA VAL A 50 24.28 -24.49 -47.77
C VAL A 50 23.27 -24.88 -48.84
N SER A 51 22.24 -24.05 -49.07
CA SER A 51 21.53 -23.91 -50.37
C SER A 51 20.60 -22.67 -50.36
N PRO A 52 20.24 -22.11 -51.53
CA PRO A 52 20.54 -20.70 -51.83
C PRO A 52 19.37 -19.71 -51.69
N SER A 53 19.79 -18.44 -51.65
CA SER A 53 19.06 -17.22 -51.38
C SER A 53 17.93 -16.87 -52.34
N LEU A 54 16.77 -16.50 -51.78
CA LEU A 54 15.86 -15.51 -52.37
C LEU A 54 16.19 -14.15 -51.74
N ILE A 55 16.74 -13.24 -52.55
CA ILE A 55 17.06 -11.88 -52.13
C ILE A 55 15.76 -11.09 -52.05
N VAL A 56 15.22 -10.94 -50.84
CA VAL A 56 14.31 -9.85 -50.50
C VAL A 56 15.19 -8.61 -50.29
N PRO A 57 14.98 -7.48 -50.99
CA PRO A 57 15.74 -6.28 -50.71
C PRO A 57 15.50 -5.90 -49.24
N ALA A 58 16.59 -5.75 -48.50
CA ALA A 58 16.56 -5.39 -47.09
C ALA A 58 15.69 -4.12 -46.91
N PRO A 59 14.83 -4.05 -45.89
CA PRO A 59 14.24 -2.77 -45.51
C PRO A 59 15.40 -1.79 -45.30
N GLY A 60 15.40 -0.71 -46.07
CA GLY A 60 16.41 0.33 -45.97
C GLY A 60 16.53 0.79 -44.52
N PRO A 61 17.71 1.28 -44.10
CA PRO A 61 17.91 1.79 -42.75
C PRO A 61 16.79 2.79 -42.45
N ILE A 62 16.11 2.56 -41.33
CA ILE A 62 15.13 3.49 -40.78
C ILE A 62 15.81 4.87 -40.77
N PRO A 63 15.23 5.90 -41.40
CA PRO A 63 15.83 7.22 -41.39
C PRO A 63 16.10 7.61 -39.93
N PRO A 64 17.28 8.19 -39.64
CA PRO A 64 17.62 8.57 -38.28
C PRO A 64 16.51 9.43 -37.69
N PRO A 65 16.16 9.26 -36.40
CA PRO A 65 15.15 10.09 -35.76
C PRO A 65 15.51 11.56 -36.03
N SER A 66 14.54 12.32 -36.54
CA SER A 66 14.65 13.77 -36.68
C SER A 66 15.16 14.32 -35.34
N PRO A 67 16.07 15.32 -35.34
CA PRO A 67 16.65 15.84 -34.11
C PRO A 67 15.49 16.20 -33.17
N GLU A 68 15.38 15.47 -32.06
CA GLU A 68 14.41 15.74 -31.01
C GLU A 68 14.64 17.20 -30.62
N GLU A 69 13.71 18.08 -30.97
CA GLU A 69 13.74 19.44 -30.46
C GLU A 69 13.82 19.34 -28.94
N PRO A 70 14.81 19.97 -28.29
CA PRO A 70 14.96 19.86 -26.86
C PRO A 70 13.66 20.34 -26.22
N VAL A 71 13.08 19.48 -25.40
CA VAL A 71 11.83 19.82 -24.71
C VAL A 71 12.06 21.08 -23.88
N PRO A 72 11.23 22.13 -24.05
CA PRO A 72 11.36 23.35 -23.26
C PRO A 72 11.30 23.05 -21.77
N SER A 73 11.90 23.91 -20.96
CA SER A 73 11.85 23.76 -19.50
C SER A 73 10.42 23.80 -18.98
N ASP A 74 10.18 23.21 -17.81
CA ASP A 74 8.85 23.16 -17.18
C ASP A 74 8.24 24.56 -16.99
N GLU A 75 9.08 25.56 -16.68
CA GLU A 75 8.67 26.97 -16.55
C GLU A 75 8.24 27.57 -17.89
N GLU A 76 8.95 27.26 -18.97
CA GLU A 76 8.60 27.71 -20.32
C GLU A 76 7.34 27.03 -20.84
N LEU A 77 7.15 25.74 -20.57
CA LEU A 77 5.93 25.01 -20.92
C LEU A 77 4.71 25.62 -20.22
N ALA A 78 4.82 25.92 -18.94
CA ALA A 78 3.77 26.59 -18.18
C ALA A 78 3.51 28.01 -18.69
N ALA A 79 4.57 28.80 -18.94
CA ALA A 79 4.46 30.17 -19.43
C ALA A 79 3.82 30.25 -20.84
N ARG A 80 4.07 29.25 -21.69
CA ARG A 80 3.46 29.13 -23.03
C ARG A 80 2.03 28.61 -22.98
N GLY A 81 1.49 28.26 -21.81
CA GLY A 81 0.17 27.67 -21.67
C GLY A 81 0.06 26.32 -22.37
N ALA A 82 1.14 25.51 -22.32
CA ALA A 82 1.17 24.21 -22.95
C ALA A 82 0.01 23.33 -22.45
N VAL A 83 -0.51 22.50 -23.35
CA VAL A 83 -1.57 21.54 -23.06
C VAL A 83 -0.99 20.14 -23.13
N ILE A 84 -1.42 19.25 -22.24
CA ILE A 84 -0.97 17.85 -22.25
C ILE A 84 -1.48 17.18 -23.54
N GLY A 85 -0.55 16.71 -24.36
CA GLY A 85 -0.78 15.93 -25.56
C GLY A 85 -0.97 14.45 -25.24
N GLU A 86 -0.19 13.59 -25.86
CA GLU A 86 -0.23 12.15 -25.62
C GLU A 86 0.38 11.79 -24.26
N VAL A 87 -0.28 10.87 -23.55
CA VAL A 87 0.24 10.28 -22.31
C VAL A 87 0.69 8.84 -22.58
N ILE A 88 2.00 8.67 -22.73
CA ILE A 88 2.65 7.39 -23.04
C ILE A 88 3.01 6.69 -21.73
N ILE A 89 2.38 5.53 -21.49
CA ILE A 89 2.63 4.74 -20.27
C ILE A 89 3.58 3.60 -20.61
N ARG A 90 4.77 3.64 -20.02
CA ARG A 90 5.78 2.58 -20.08
C ARG A 90 5.87 1.92 -18.71
N ASN A 91 5.19 0.79 -18.57
CA ASN A 91 5.40 -0.06 -17.40
C ASN A 91 6.56 -1.02 -17.69
N GLU A 92 7.58 -1.02 -16.85
CA GLU A 92 8.72 -1.95 -16.84
C GLU A 92 8.42 -3.16 -15.94
N ASN A 93 9.13 -4.27 -16.16
CA ASN A 93 9.01 -5.45 -15.30
C ASN A 93 9.98 -5.31 -14.11
N ILE A 94 10.00 -6.30 -13.23
CA ILE A 94 10.87 -6.33 -12.04
C ILE A 94 12.34 -6.27 -12.47
N PHE A 95 12.71 -7.09 -13.47
CA PHE A 95 14.06 -7.15 -14.04
C PHE A 95 14.08 -6.71 -15.50
N ASP A 96 15.10 -5.95 -15.87
CA ASP A 96 15.38 -5.53 -17.24
C ASP A 96 16.22 -6.59 -17.98
N ILE A 97 15.59 -7.30 -18.91
CA ILE A 97 16.25 -8.35 -19.69
C ILE A 97 17.25 -7.77 -20.72
N ALA A 98 17.18 -6.46 -20.99
CA ALA A 98 18.15 -5.76 -21.83
C ALA A 98 19.51 -5.56 -21.13
N ASP A 99 19.55 -5.51 -19.78
CA ASP A 99 20.80 -5.53 -19.03
C ASP A 99 21.34 -6.97 -18.97
N PRO A 100 22.54 -7.25 -19.50
CA PRO A 100 23.17 -8.57 -19.41
C PRO A 100 23.26 -9.14 -17.98
N ARG A 101 23.31 -8.28 -16.95
CA ARG A 101 23.36 -8.67 -15.53
C ARG A 101 22.02 -9.18 -15.01
N GLU A 102 20.93 -8.68 -15.56
CA GLU A 102 19.55 -9.04 -15.20
C GLU A 102 18.95 -10.07 -16.20
N ASN A 103 19.75 -10.53 -17.17
CA ASN A 103 19.33 -11.43 -18.23
C ASN A 103 19.68 -12.91 -17.96
N ASN A 104 19.23 -13.45 -16.82
CA ASN A 104 19.43 -14.88 -16.48
C ASN A 104 18.10 -15.67 -16.49
N ARG A 105 18.19 -17.01 -16.48
CA ARG A 105 17.00 -17.89 -16.57
C ARG A 105 16.03 -17.71 -15.39
N LEU A 106 16.55 -17.39 -14.20
CA LEU A 106 15.77 -17.16 -12.98
C LEU A 106 14.94 -15.89 -13.10
N PHE A 107 15.56 -14.77 -13.49
CA PHE A 107 14.90 -13.47 -13.66
C PHE A 107 13.90 -13.47 -14.81
N ARG A 108 14.19 -14.19 -15.90
CA ARG A 108 13.20 -14.42 -16.97
C ARG A 108 11.99 -15.22 -16.49
N MET A 109 12.19 -16.23 -15.63
CA MET A 109 11.07 -16.99 -15.03
C MET A 109 10.28 -16.12 -14.06
N ALA A 110 10.96 -15.32 -13.22
CA ALA A 110 10.33 -14.36 -12.34
C ALA A 110 9.45 -13.38 -13.12
N ASN A 111 9.98 -12.75 -14.18
CA ASN A 111 9.22 -11.88 -15.07
C ASN A 111 8.03 -12.55 -15.77
N LYS A 112 8.08 -13.88 -15.98
CA LYS A 112 7.00 -14.66 -16.60
C LYS A 112 5.87 -14.98 -15.61
N ILE A 113 6.21 -15.18 -14.34
CA ILE A 113 5.25 -15.47 -13.26
C ILE A 113 4.64 -14.18 -12.71
N HIS A 114 5.40 -13.08 -12.71
CA HIS A 114 4.95 -11.77 -12.24
C HIS A 114 3.77 -11.23 -13.04
N ALA A 115 2.71 -10.87 -12.33
CA ALA A 115 1.58 -10.16 -12.90
C ALA A 115 1.91 -8.67 -13.02
N LYS A 116 2.29 -8.25 -14.23
CA LYS A 116 2.60 -6.85 -14.51
C LYS A 116 1.40 -5.94 -14.25
N THR A 117 1.62 -4.79 -13.61
CA THR A 117 0.58 -3.79 -13.38
C THR A 117 -0.04 -3.32 -14.68
N ARG A 118 -1.37 -3.29 -14.73
CA ARG A 118 -2.08 -2.99 -15.97
C ARG A 118 -1.98 -1.48 -16.30
N PRO A 119 -1.68 -1.08 -17.56
CA PRO A 119 -1.54 0.32 -17.94
C PRO A 119 -2.78 1.19 -17.67
N TRP A 120 -3.98 0.60 -17.74
CA TRP A 120 -5.22 1.32 -17.44
C TRP A 120 -5.28 1.75 -15.96
N LEU A 121 -4.71 0.96 -15.05
CA LEU A 121 -4.68 1.29 -13.62
C LEU A 121 -3.73 2.47 -13.37
N ILE A 122 -2.52 2.43 -13.96
CA ILE A 122 -1.57 3.55 -13.93
C ILE A 122 -2.25 4.83 -14.44
N ARG A 123 -2.93 4.76 -15.58
CA ARG A 123 -3.64 5.90 -16.18
C ARG A 123 -4.71 6.48 -15.25
N LYS A 124 -5.41 5.64 -14.47
CA LYS A 124 -6.46 6.07 -13.55
C LYS A 124 -5.92 6.74 -12.28
N GLN A 125 -4.66 6.48 -11.94
CA GLN A 125 -3.97 7.09 -10.79
C GLN A 125 -3.30 8.43 -11.13
N LEU A 126 -3.30 8.84 -12.40
CA LEU A 126 -2.83 10.16 -12.82
C LEU A 126 -3.88 11.23 -12.52
N LEU A 127 -3.42 12.37 -12.02
CA LEU A 127 -4.27 13.55 -11.75
C LEU A 127 -4.53 14.41 -13.00
N PHE A 128 -3.92 14.04 -14.12
CA PHE A 128 -4.02 14.75 -15.40
C PHE A 128 -4.39 13.78 -16.53
N ARG A 129 -4.87 14.35 -17.63
CA ARG A 129 -5.25 13.65 -18.86
C ARG A 129 -4.83 14.47 -20.08
N THR A 130 -4.82 13.82 -21.24
CA THR A 130 -4.71 14.50 -22.53
C THR A 130 -5.76 15.61 -22.65
N GLY A 131 -5.31 16.83 -22.96
CA GLY A 131 -6.14 18.02 -23.07
C GLY A 131 -6.11 18.94 -21.84
N ASP A 132 -5.57 18.50 -20.70
CA ASP A 132 -5.44 19.34 -19.52
C ASP A 132 -4.29 20.36 -19.68
N ALA A 133 -4.38 21.48 -18.97
CA ALA A 133 -3.27 22.44 -18.94
C ALA A 133 -2.04 21.83 -18.26
N TYR A 134 -0.85 22.11 -18.82
CA TYR A 134 0.40 21.66 -18.23
C TYR A 134 0.65 22.34 -16.89
N ASP A 135 0.76 21.54 -15.83
CA ASP A 135 1.21 21.99 -14.51
C ASP A 135 2.18 20.98 -13.93
N ARG A 136 3.42 21.41 -13.73
CA ARG A 136 4.47 20.57 -13.16
C ARG A 136 4.08 19.98 -11.79
N ARG A 137 3.36 20.74 -10.95
CA ARG A 137 2.93 20.28 -9.63
C ARG A 137 1.99 19.08 -9.72
N VAL A 138 1.12 19.05 -10.73
CA VAL A 138 0.17 17.94 -10.95
C VAL A 138 0.91 16.68 -11.41
N LEU A 139 1.96 16.84 -12.22
CA LEU A 139 2.84 15.73 -12.62
C LEU A 139 3.61 15.18 -11.41
N ASP A 140 4.23 16.05 -10.61
CA ASP A 140 4.97 15.65 -9.41
C ASP A 140 4.05 14.99 -8.36
N GLU A 141 2.84 15.51 -8.19
CA GLU A 141 1.85 14.90 -7.31
C GLU A 141 1.38 13.53 -7.83
N SER A 142 1.16 13.38 -9.14
CA SER A 142 0.83 12.09 -9.75
C SER A 142 1.96 11.07 -9.57
N GLU A 143 3.22 11.52 -9.70
CA GLU A 143 4.41 10.71 -9.46
C GLU A 143 4.45 10.20 -8.00
N ARG A 144 4.17 11.09 -7.03
CA ARG A 144 4.07 10.75 -5.60
C ARG A 144 2.93 9.76 -5.31
N ILE A 145 1.76 9.95 -5.92
CA ILE A 145 0.64 9.02 -5.78
C ILE A 145 1.02 7.63 -6.30
N LEU A 146 1.64 7.54 -7.49
CA LEU A 146 2.10 6.26 -8.02
C LEU A 146 3.10 5.62 -7.05
N ARG A 147 4.13 6.34 -6.59
CA ARG A 147 5.15 5.82 -5.65
C ARG A 147 4.57 5.36 -4.31
N SER A 148 3.46 5.95 -3.85
CA SER A 148 2.82 5.54 -2.61
C SER A 148 2.29 4.10 -2.63
N ASN A 149 2.08 3.52 -3.81
CA ASN A 149 1.59 2.15 -3.96
C ASN A 149 2.72 1.13 -3.77
N ARG A 150 2.49 0.11 -2.94
CA ARG A 150 3.48 -0.93 -2.58
C ARG A 150 3.95 -1.79 -3.75
N TYR A 151 3.19 -1.85 -4.85
CA TYR A 151 3.52 -2.65 -6.03
C TYR A 151 4.39 -1.90 -7.06
N PHE A 152 4.74 -0.63 -6.83
CA PHE A 152 5.73 0.09 -7.61
C PHE A 152 7.04 0.31 -6.83
N TYR A 153 8.15 0.01 -7.50
CA TYR A 153 9.51 0.31 -7.03
C TYR A 153 9.84 1.79 -7.22
N ASP A 154 9.57 2.32 -8.42
CA ASP A 154 9.72 3.73 -8.76
C ASP A 154 8.68 4.09 -9.83
N ALA A 155 8.33 5.37 -9.86
CA ALA A 155 7.50 5.96 -10.91
C ALA A 155 8.10 7.30 -11.29
N ARG A 156 8.19 7.60 -12.59
CA ARG A 156 8.72 8.85 -13.11
C ARG A 156 7.80 9.41 -14.17
N ILE A 157 7.56 10.71 -14.10
CA ILE A 157 6.75 11.41 -15.09
C ILE A 157 7.58 12.54 -15.67
N ARG A 158 7.75 12.53 -17.00
CA ARG A 158 8.56 13.53 -17.71
C ARG A 158 7.94 13.95 -19.03
N PRO A 159 8.01 15.24 -19.38
CA PRO A 159 7.83 15.70 -20.75
C PRO A 159 8.85 15.04 -21.69
N ILE A 160 8.41 14.58 -22.87
CA ILE A 160 9.28 13.93 -23.86
C ILE A 160 9.25 14.59 -25.23
N ALA A 161 8.19 15.32 -25.56
CA ALA A 161 8.10 16.09 -26.79
C ALA A 161 7.21 17.31 -26.60
N PHE A 162 7.49 18.39 -27.31
CA PHE A 162 6.63 19.57 -27.35
C PHE A 162 6.45 20.01 -28.80
N ARG A 163 5.20 20.04 -29.29
CA ARG A 163 4.86 20.45 -30.66
C ARG A 163 3.51 21.16 -30.67
N ASP A 164 3.39 22.26 -31.40
CA ASP A 164 2.12 22.98 -31.61
C ASP A 164 1.38 23.34 -30.30
N GLY A 165 2.12 23.72 -29.25
CA GLY A 165 1.55 24.04 -27.94
C GLY A 165 1.11 22.82 -27.11
N ARG A 166 1.38 21.61 -27.59
CA ARG A 166 1.10 20.35 -26.90
C ARG A 166 2.38 19.71 -26.40
N VAL A 167 2.36 19.24 -25.15
CA VAL A 167 3.46 18.49 -24.53
C VAL A 167 3.07 17.04 -24.35
N ASP A 168 3.81 16.13 -24.98
CA ASP A 168 3.66 14.70 -24.76
C ASP A 168 4.41 14.30 -23.49
N VAL A 169 3.76 13.49 -22.66
CA VAL A 169 4.24 13.11 -21.33
C VAL A 169 4.44 11.61 -21.27
N GLU A 170 5.60 11.19 -20.81
CA GLU A 170 5.92 9.80 -20.52
C GLU A 170 5.74 9.52 -19.03
N VAL A 171 5.04 8.42 -18.75
CA VAL A 171 4.89 7.84 -17.41
C VAL A 171 5.63 6.52 -17.40
N LEU A 172 6.78 6.49 -16.73
CA LEU A 172 7.61 5.31 -16.52
C LEU A 172 7.32 4.74 -15.14
N THR A 173 7.00 3.45 -15.05
CA THR A 173 6.83 2.75 -13.77
C THR A 173 7.66 1.48 -13.77
N ARG A 174 8.25 1.12 -12.63
CA ARG A 174 8.90 -0.18 -12.42
C ARG A 174 8.14 -0.94 -11.34
N ASP A 175 7.65 -2.13 -11.66
CA ASP A 175 6.97 -2.98 -10.68
C ASP A 175 7.98 -3.64 -9.71
N VAL A 176 7.52 -3.95 -8.49
CA VAL A 176 8.23 -4.87 -7.57
C VAL A 176 7.66 -6.29 -7.68
N TRP A 177 8.40 -7.26 -7.16
CA TRP A 177 7.85 -8.59 -6.87
C TRP A 177 6.75 -8.48 -5.81
N THR A 178 5.60 -9.11 -6.05
CA THR A 178 4.38 -8.90 -5.26
C THR A 178 3.89 -10.13 -4.49
N LEU A 179 4.44 -11.31 -4.81
CA LEU A 179 4.09 -12.58 -4.18
C LEU A 179 5.06 -12.89 -3.02
N ASN A 180 4.60 -12.72 -1.79
CA ASN A 180 5.40 -12.83 -0.58
C ASN A 180 4.92 -14.00 0.30
N PRO A 181 5.51 -15.20 0.16
CA PRO A 181 5.38 -16.23 1.18
C PRO A 181 6.29 -15.92 2.38
N GLY A 182 5.74 -15.98 3.59
CA GLY A 182 6.44 -15.77 4.84
C GLY A 182 6.29 -16.95 5.79
N VAL A 183 7.35 -17.29 6.50
CA VAL A 183 7.31 -18.22 7.63
C VAL A 183 8.12 -17.61 8.76
N SER A 184 7.55 -17.51 9.95
CA SER A 184 8.25 -17.04 11.15
C SER A 184 8.23 -18.11 12.23
N PHE A 185 9.31 -18.19 13.00
CA PHE A 185 9.39 -19.02 14.20
C PHE A 185 10.14 -18.25 15.30
N GLY A 186 9.58 -18.24 16.50
CA GLY A 186 10.17 -17.61 17.67
C GLY A 186 10.04 -18.51 18.89
N ARG A 187 11.06 -18.49 19.76
CA ARG A 187 11.03 -19.20 21.04
C ARG A 187 11.52 -18.30 22.15
N LYS A 188 10.71 -18.12 23.20
CA LYS A 188 11.07 -17.33 24.38
C LYS A 188 10.52 -18.00 25.64
N GLY A 189 11.40 -18.25 26.62
CA GLY A 189 10.97 -18.81 27.91
C GLY A 189 10.27 -20.18 27.83
N GLY A 190 10.63 -21.02 26.84
CA GLY A 190 10.00 -22.33 26.64
C GLY A 190 8.70 -22.31 25.80
N VAL A 191 8.27 -21.12 25.40
CA VAL A 191 7.06 -20.90 24.61
C VAL A 191 7.42 -20.65 23.15
N ASN A 192 6.65 -21.24 22.23
CA ASN A 192 6.88 -21.15 20.79
C ASN A 192 5.82 -20.25 20.14
N THR A 193 6.23 -19.51 19.13
CA THR A 193 5.36 -18.74 18.24
C THR A 193 5.72 -19.08 16.80
N THR A 194 4.74 -19.36 15.96
CA THR A 194 4.94 -19.68 14.54
C THR A 194 3.94 -18.90 13.71
N SER A 195 4.34 -18.38 12.55
CA SER A 195 3.39 -17.89 11.54
C SER A 195 3.71 -18.42 10.16
N ILE A 196 2.68 -18.56 9.34
CA ILE A 196 2.76 -18.80 7.90
C ILE A 196 1.91 -17.74 7.25
N ASP A 197 2.52 -16.98 6.34
CA ASP A 197 1.93 -15.83 5.69
C ASP A 197 2.03 -16.01 4.18
N PHE A 198 0.97 -15.65 3.47
CA PHE A 198 0.94 -15.61 2.02
C PHE A 198 0.30 -14.30 1.60
N GLU A 199 1.08 -13.41 0.98
CA GLU A 199 0.62 -12.11 0.51
C GLU A 199 0.83 -12.01 -1.00
N GLU A 200 -0.18 -11.54 -1.72
CA GLU A 200 -0.09 -11.11 -3.12
C GLU A 200 -0.61 -9.68 -3.20
N MET A 201 0.29 -8.71 -3.43
CA MET A 201 0.00 -7.28 -3.34
C MET A 201 -0.66 -6.67 -4.59
N ASN A 202 -0.62 -7.36 -5.75
CA ASN A 202 -1.08 -6.83 -7.02
C ASN A 202 -1.73 -7.92 -7.87
N LEU A 203 -2.76 -8.56 -7.32
CA LEU A 203 -3.44 -9.69 -7.93
C LEU A 203 -3.82 -9.39 -9.39
N LEU A 204 -3.19 -10.12 -10.32
CA LEU A 204 -3.40 -9.99 -11.78
C LEU A 204 -3.15 -8.57 -12.34
N GLY A 205 -2.31 -7.77 -11.68
CA GLY A 205 -1.97 -6.41 -12.07
C GLY A 205 -3.07 -5.38 -11.81
N THR A 206 -4.01 -5.66 -10.90
CA THR A 206 -5.20 -4.83 -10.63
C THR A 206 -5.06 -3.86 -9.46
N GLY A 207 -3.97 -3.93 -8.70
CA GLY A 207 -3.79 -3.18 -7.46
C GLY A 207 -4.67 -3.67 -6.31
N VAL A 208 -5.18 -4.90 -6.40
CA VAL A 208 -5.89 -5.60 -5.32
C VAL A 208 -4.91 -6.51 -4.61
N GLY A 209 -4.78 -6.33 -3.30
CA GLY A 209 -4.03 -7.18 -2.39
C GLY A 209 -4.91 -8.31 -1.85
N ILE A 210 -4.32 -9.49 -1.69
CA ILE A 210 -4.88 -10.60 -0.93
C ILE A 210 -3.80 -11.18 -0.01
N SER A 211 -4.12 -11.32 1.27
CA SER A 211 -3.21 -11.89 2.25
C SER A 211 -3.92 -12.93 3.10
N TYR A 212 -3.32 -14.11 3.23
CA TYR A 212 -3.71 -15.12 4.19
C TYR A 212 -2.60 -15.27 5.24
N SER A 213 -2.97 -15.37 6.50
CA SER A 213 -2.02 -15.58 7.60
C SER A 213 -2.58 -16.59 8.59
N HIS A 214 -1.76 -17.60 8.91
CA HIS A 214 -1.96 -18.53 10.00
C HIS A 214 -0.90 -18.27 11.06
N ALA A 215 -1.30 -17.95 12.28
CA ALA A 215 -0.40 -17.70 13.39
C ALA A 215 -0.77 -18.56 14.59
N SER A 216 0.23 -19.19 15.21
CA SER A 216 0.11 -19.92 16.46
C SER A 216 1.01 -19.28 17.51
N THR A 217 0.40 -18.84 18.59
CA THR A 217 1.04 -18.26 19.77
C THR A 217 0.58 -19.04 21.01
N PRO A 218 1.29 -18.95 22.14
CA PRO A 218 0.85 -19.55 23.41
C PRO A 218 -0.61 -19.24 23.78
N ASP A 219 -1.05 -18.02 23.51
CA ASP A 219 -2.34 -17.53 23.94
C ASP A 219 -3.43 -17.74 22.89
N ARG A 220 -3.04 -17.84 21.61
CA ARG A 220 -3.99 -17.81 20.49
C ARG A 220 -3.48 -18.47 19.22
N ASN A 221 -4.35 -19.22 18.57
CA ASN A 221 -4.24 -19.57 17.16
C ASN A 221 -5.16 -18.68 16.34
N SER A 222 -4.70 -18.19 15.19
CA SER A 222 -5.39 -17.21 14.36
C SER A 222 -5.25 -17.58 12.89
N ASP A 223 -6.37 -17.65 12.19
CA ASP A 223 -6.45 -17.74 10.73
C ASP A 223 -7.09 -16.46 10.21
N SER A 224 -6.41 -15.72 9.34
CA SER A 224 -6.92 -14.44 8.83
C SER A 224 -6.78 -14.32 7.33
N LEU A 225 -7.75 -13.65 6.72
CA LEU A 225 -7.79 -13.27 5.33
C LEU A 225 -8.01 -11.75 5.24
N LEU A 226 -7.12 -11.07 4.52
CA LEU A 226 -7.19 -9.65 4.21
C LEU A 226 -7.35 -9.49 2.69
N LEU A 227 -8.30 -8.65 2.28
CA LEU A 227 -8.42 -8.12 0.93
C LEU A 227 -8.34 -6.61 0.99
N ASP A 228 -7.41 -6.01 0.27
CA ASP A 228 -7.24 -4.55 0.28
C ASP A 228 -7.01 -4.00 -1.13
N SER A 229 -7.33 -2.73 -1.33
CA SER A 229 -6.98 -2.00 -2.53
C SER A 229 -7.04 -0.50 -2.27
N THR A 230 -6.03 0.25 -2.72
CA THR A 230 -6.02 1.72 -2.69
C THR A 230 -6.81 2.33 -3.85
N HIS A 231 -7.01 1.55 -4.92
CA HIS A 231 -7.61 2.01 -6.18
C HIS A 231 -8.59 0.99 -6.76
N LEU A 232 -9.60 0.61 -5.98
CA LEU A 232 -10.52 -0.46 -6.36
C LEU A 232 -11.16 -0.15 -7.72
N ALA A 233 -11.01 -1.08 -8.68
CA ALA A 233 -11.47 -0.94 -10.06
C ALA A 233 -11.00 0.36 -10.78
N GLY A 234 -9.83 0.89 -10.40
CA GLY A 234 -9.26 2.15 -10.90
C GLY A 234 -10.09 3.38 -10.57
N THR A 235 -10.75 3.36 -9.42
CA THR A 235 -11.31 4.55 -8.77
C THR A 235 -10.33 5.03 -7.69
N TRP A 236 -10.68 6.14 -7.01
CA TRP A 236 -9.99 6.59 -5.80
C TRP A 236 -10.54 5.92 -4.52
N LEU A 237 -11.34 4.86 -4.70
CA LEU A 237 -11.94 4.13 -3.60
C LEU A 237 -10.90 3.18 -3.00
N ARG A 238 -10.53 3.46 -1.74
CA ARG A 238 -9.79 2.56 -0.89
C ARG A 238 -10.74 1.60 -0.19
N THR A 239 -10.42 0.32 -0.24
CA THR A 239 -11.20 -0.76 0.38
C THR A 239 -10.28 -1.67 1.19
N GLU A 240 -10.75 -2.12 2.34
CA GLU A 240 -10.06 -3.11 3.18
C GLU A 240 -11.12 -4.04 3.80
N LEU A 241 -10.97 -5.34 3.63
CA LEU A 241 -11.84 -6.37 4.20
C LEU A 241 -10.98 -7.37 4.95
N LEU A 242 -11.23 -7.54 6.24
CA LEU A 242 -10.55 -8.52 7.08
C LEU A 242 -11.57 -9.49 7.64
N VAL A 243 -11.26 -10.78 7.57
CA VAL A 243 -11.94 -11.83 8.34
C VAL A 243 -10.86 -12.63 9.05
N ALA A 244 -10.98 -12.78 10.36
CA ALA A 244 -10.10 -13.60 11.17
C ALA A 244 -10.92 -14.49 12.10
N GLU A 245 -10.56 -15.76 12.13
CA GLU A 245 -11.07 -16.75 13.09
C GLU A 245 -9.92 -17.10 14.04
N ASN A 246 -10.19 -16.96 15.33
CA ASN A 246 -9.21 -17.17 16.39
C ASN A 246 -9.69 -18.25 17.36
N SER A 247 -8.77 -18.90 18.06
CA SER A 247 -9.11 -19.86 19.12
C SER A 247 -9.90 -19.23 20.28
N ASP A 248 -9.81 -17.91 20.44
CA ASP A 248 -10.48 -17.13 21.49
C ASP A 248 -11.63 -16.26 20.94
N GLY A 249 -12.00 -16.37 19.66
CA GLY A 249 -13.09 -15.62 19.07
C GLY A 249 -12.90 -15.31 17.59
N ARG A 250 -13.35 -14.17 17.11
CA ARG A 250 -13.30 -13.81 15.68
C ARG A 250 -13.29 -12.30 15.48
N LYS A 251 -12.76 -11.86 14.35
CA LYS A 251 -12.74 -10.46 13.95
C LYS A 251 -13.16 -10.29 12.51
N ARG A 252 -14.02 -9.33 12.26
CA ARG A 252 -14.42 -8.90 10.91
C ARG A 252 -14.30 -7.39 10.82
N SER A 253 -13.63 -6.89 9.80
CA SER A 253 -13.62 -5.45 9.54
C SER A 253 -13.78 -5.15 8.07
N ALA A 254 -14.42 -4.01 7.80
CA ALA A 254 -14.58 -3.46 6.48
C ALA A 254 -14.30 -1.96 6.51
N LEU A 255 -13.48 -1.50 5.59
CA LEU A 255 -13.23 -0.10 5.30
C LEU A 255 -13.62 0.15 3.84
N ILE A 256 -14.35 1.23 3.61
CA ILE A 256 -14.60 1.76 2.28
C ILE A 256 -14.51 3.28 2.36
N GLU A 257 -13.59 3.87 1.63
CA GLU A 257 -13.39 5.31 1.68
C GLU A 257 -12.83 5.88 0.37
N GLN A 258 -13.18 7.12 0.06
CA GLN A 258 -12.42 7.95 -0.84
C GLN A 258 -11.66 8.97 0.01
N PRO A 259 -10.34 8.82 0.18
CA PRO A 259 -9.55 9.75 0.98
C PRO A 259 -9.33 11.07 0.23
N PHE A 260 -8.74 12.06 0.90
CA PHE A 260 -8.15 13.21 0.21
C PHE A 260 -6.85 12.79 -0.50
N TYR A 261 -7.00 12.08 -1.62
CA TYR A 261 -5.89 11.47 -2.38
C TYR A 261 -4.94 12.50 -3.04
N ALA A 262 -5.40 13.72 -3.28
CA ALA A 262 -4.62 14.83 -3.81
C ALA A 262 -4.81 16.12 -3.00
N LEU A 263 -3.89 17.07 -3.14
CA LEU A 263 -3.97 18.41 -2.55
C LEU A 263 -5.21 19.16 -3.05
N ASN A 264 -5.62 18.91 -4.29
CA ASN A 264 -6.79 19.54 -4.91
C ASN A 264 -8.10 18.74 -4.78
N THR A 265 -8.09 17.60 -4.07
CA THR A 265 -9.29 16.80 -3.83
C THR A 265 -10.33 17.62 -3.05
N ARG A 266 -11.53 17.78 -3.62
CA ARG A 266 -12.58 18.66 -3.08
C ARG A 266 -13.39 18.04 -1.97
N TRP A 267 -13.56 16.72 -2.00
CA TRP A 267 -14.34 15.97 -1.02
C TRP A 267 -13.71 14.62 -0.74
N ALA A 268 -13.92 14.15 0.48
CA ALA A 268 -13.53 12.84 0.94
C ALA A 268 -14.63 12.27 1.83
N GLY A 269 -14.63 10.96 2.03
CA GLY A 269 -15.60 10.34 2.91
C GLY A 269 -15.39 8.84 2.97
N GLY A 270 -15.90 8.24 4.03
CA GLY A 270 -15.72 6.82 4.24
C GLY A 270 -16.54 6.26 5.37
N ALA A 271 -16.55 4.94 5.42
CA ALA A 271 -17.15 4.17 6.48
C ALA A 271 -16.20 3.05 6.92
N THR A 272 -16.18 2.82 8.23
CA THR A 272 -15.45 1.71 8.84
C THR A 272 -16.42 0.90 9.70
N PHE A 273 -16.36 -0.41 9.57
CA PHE A 273 -17.08 -1.36 10.39
C PHE A 273 -16.07 -2.34 10.99
N VAL A 274 -16.19 -2.60 12.30
CA VAL A 274 -15.43 -3.62 13.01
C VAL A 274 -16.40 -4.39 13.90
N ASP A 275 -16.34 -5.71 13.85
CA ASP A 275 -17.01 -6.64 14.75
C ASP A 275 -15.93 -7.59 15.29
N ASP A 276 -15.62 -7.47 16.57
CA ASP A 276 -14.53 -8.16 17.25
C ASP A 276 -15.09 -8.88 18.48
N GLU A 277 -14.96 -10.19 18.50
CA GLU A 277 -15.37 -11.08 19.56
C GLU A 277 -14.12 -11.79 20.06
N ARG A 278 -13.78 -11.63 21.33
CA ARG A 278 -12.55 -12.22 21.91
C ARG A 278 -12.72 -12.55 23.38
N VAL A 279 -11.94 -13.50 23.88
CA VAL A 279 -11.81 -13.77 25.31
C VAL A 279 -10.61 -13.00 25.86
N ASP A 280 -10.87 -12.12 26.82
CA ASP A 280 -9.88 -11.35 27.53
C ASP A 280 -9.49 -12.05 28.83
N THR A 281 -8.19 -12.12 29.09
CA THR A 281 -7.64 -12.69 30.32
C THR A 281 -7.24 -11.57 31.28
N LEU A 282 -7.83 -11.56 32.47
CA LEU A 282 -7.44 -10.68 33.56
C LEU A 282 -6.36 -11.34 34.38
N PHE A 283 -5.21 -10.67 34.54
CA PHE A 283 -4.11 -11.17 35.38
C PHE A 283 -4.15 -10.51 36.76
N GLY A 284 -4.15 -11.33 37.80
CA GLY A 284 -3.98 -10.94 39.19
C GLY A 284 -2.59 -11.24 39.73
N ARG A 285 -2.38 -11.00 41.03
CA ARG A 285 -1.08 -11.20 41.71
C ARG A 285 -0.61 -12.66 41.74
N ALA A 286 -1.52 -13.62 41.58
CA ALA A 286 -1.24 -15.06 41.63
C ALA A 286 -1.28 -15.75 40.24
N GLY A 287 -1.42 -14.99 39.15
CA GLY A 287 -1.61 -15.53 37.79
C GLY A 287 -2.92 -15.06 37.17
N VAL A 288 -3.53 -15.89 36.33
CA VAL A 288 -4.85 -15.58 35.73
C VAL A 288 -5.90 -15.47 36.83
N ALA A 289 -6.51 -14.30 36.95
CA ALA A 289 -7.56 -14.00 37.92
C ALA A 289 -8.95 -14.33 37.39
N ASP A 290 -9.24 -13.94 36.14
CA ASP A 290 -10.53 -14.19 35.50
C ASP A 290 -10.43 -14.16 33.97
N ARG A 291 -11.44 -14.67 33.29
CA ARG A 291 -11.61 -14.56 31.84
C ARG A 291 -13.02 -14.13 31.50
N PHE A 292 -13.14 -13.16 30.60
CA PHE A 292 -14.43 -12.68 30.14
C PHE A 292 -14.40 -12.49 28.63
N GLN A 293 -15.55 -12.67 28.00
CA GLN A 293 -15.71 -12.44 26.59
C GLN A 293 -16.09 -10.97 26.34
N THR A 294 -15.37 -10.34 25.43
CA THR A 294 -15.66 -9.00 24.92
C THR A 294 -16.24 -9.11 23.52
N HIS A 295 -17.45 -8.57 23.32
CA HIS A 295 -18.01 -8.34 21.99
C HIS A 295 -18.01 -6.84 21.68
N ALA A 296 -17.04 -6.42 20.89
CA ALA A 296 -16.83 -5.04 20.48
C ALA A 296 -17.34 -4.80 19.05
N LYS A 297 -18.15 -3.76 18.86
CA LYS A 297 -18.59 -3.30 17.53
C LYS A 297 -18.25 -1.83 17.37
N LYS A 298 -17.49 -1.50 16.33
CA LYS A 298 -17.14 -0.12 16.00
C LYS A 298 -17.68 0.24 14.62
N ARG A 299 -18.38 1.36 14.53
CA ARG A 299 -18.91 1.92 13.29
C ARG A 299 -18.49 3.38 13.19
N ILE A 300 -17.84 3.73 12.10
CA ILE A 300 -17.43 5.10 11.82
C ILE A 300 -18.03 5.46 10.46
N ALA A 301 -18.64 6.63 10.37
CA ALA A 301 -19.00 7.24 9.09
C ALA A 301 -18.53 8.69 9.11
N TRP A 302 -17.89 9.13 8.03
CA TRP A 302 -17.32 10.47 7.96
C TRP A 302 -17.36 11.03 6.55
N GLY A 303 -17.33 12.35 6.47
CA GLY A 303 -17.23 13.11 5.24
C GLY A 303 -16.36 14.34 5.45
N GLY A 304 -15.74 14.82 4.39
CA GLY A 304 -14.88 15.99 4.45
C GLY A 304 -14.90 16.78 3.16
N TRP A 305 -14.49 18.05 3.27
CA TRP A 305 -14.39 18.98 2.16
C TRP A 305 -13.11 19.80 2.25
N SER A 306 -12.65 20.26 1.09
CA SER A 306 -11.46 21.09 0.94
C SER A 306 -11.63 22.13 -0.16
N GLY A 307 -11.10 23.32 0.10
CA GLY A 307 -10.97 24.39 -0.88
C GLY A 307 -9.88 24.13 -1.93
N GLY A 308 -9.22 22.96 -1.90
CA GLY A 308 -8.08 22.62 -2.73
C GLY A 308 -6.82 23.37 -2.32
N LEU A 309 -5.77 23.24 -3.13
CA LEU A 309 -4.51 23.97 -2.95
C LEU A 309 -4.72 25.47 -3.19
N LYS A 310 -4.33 26.30 -2.21
CA LYS A 310 -4.31 27.76 -2.32
C LYS A 310 -2.92 28.26 -1.93
N GLY A 311 -2.17 28.75 -2.93
CA GLY A 311 -0.75 29.03 -2.75
C GLY A 311 -0.01 27.73 -2.44
N ARG A 312 0.58 27.64 -1.23
CA ARG A 312 1.27 26.42 -0.74
C ARG A 312 0.46 25.61 0.26
N TRP A 313 -0.77 26.01 0.59
CA TRP A 313 -1.51 25.42 1.70
C TRP A 313 -2.83 24.79 1.27
N VAL A 314 -3.17 23.66 1.87
CA VAL A 314 -4.48 23.00 1.76
C VAL A 314 -5.13 22.98 3.12
N LYS A 315 -6.42 23.34 3.18
CA LYS A 315 -7.25 23.25 4.38
C LYS A 315 -8.34 22.21 4.15
N ARG A 316 -8.34 21.16 4.95
CA ARG A 316 -9.35 20.09 4.90
C ARG A 316 -10.13 20.10 6.20
N PHE A 317 -11.44 20.02 6.08
CA PHE A 317 -12.34 19.89 7.21
C PHE A 317 -13.06 18.57 7.09
N THR A 318 -13.19 17.86 8.20
CA THR A 318 -13.87 16.58 8.29
C THR A 318 -14.90 16.61 9.40
N ILE A 319 -16.00 15.91 9.19
CA ILE A 319 -17.01 15.65 10.21
C ILE A 319 -17.35 14.17 10.15
N GLY A 320 -17.54 13.56 11.31
CA GLY A 320 -17.92 12.17 11.37
C GLY A 320 -18.69 11.83 12.62
N PHE A 321 -19.13 10.59 12.65
CA PHE A 321 -19.85 9.99 13.75
C PHE A 321 -19.25 8.62 14.04
N THR A 322 -19.01 8.36 15.32
CA THR A 322 -18.49 7.08 15.81
C THR A 322 -19.50 6.46 16.75
N LYS A 323 -19.83 5.19 16.51
CA LYS A 323 -20.52 4.31 17.46
C LYS A 323 -19.57 3.18 17.87
N ASP A 324 -19.22 3.15 19.15
CA ASP A 324 -18.33 2.17 19.77
C ASP A 324 -19.13 1.44 20.86
N GLU A 325 -19.42 0.17 20.62
CA GLU A 325 -20.19 -0.70 21.51
C GLU A 325 -19.24 -1.77 22.04
N SER A 326 -19.20 -1.98 23.36
CA SER A 326 -18.47 -3.07 23.99
C SER A 326 -19.43 -3.75 24.96
N ARG A 327 -19.72 -5.03 24.72
CA ARG A 327 -20.50 -5.86 25.62
C ARG A 327 -19.62 -6.90 26.26
N PHE A 328 -19.85 -7.17 27.53
CA PHE A 328 -19.04 -8.11 28.30
C PHE A 328 -19.91 -9.26 28.80
N SER A 329 -19.43 -10.47 28.65
CA SER A 329 -20.12 -11.68 29.11
C SER A 329 -19.13 -12.66 29.73
N PRO A 330 -19.60 -13.64 30.53
CA PRO A 330 -18.75 -14.74 30.96
C PRO A 330 -18.06 -15.42 29.78
N ALA A 331 -16.82 -15.87 29.96
CA ALA A 331 -16.18 -16.73 28.97
C ALA A 331 -16.96 -18.06 28.82
N PRO A 332 -17.02 -18.65 27.60
CA PRO A 332 -17.74 -19.90 27.39
C PRO A 332 -17.27 -21.02 28.32
N GLY A 333 -18.20 -21.61 29.08
CA GLY A 333 -17.91 -22.71 30.01
C GLY A 333 -17.34 -22.29 31.36
N GLU A 334 -17.16 -21.00 31.62
CA GLU A 334 -16.72 -20.48 32.91
C GLU A 334 -17.88 -19.84 33.69
N VAL A 335 -17.88 -20.05 35.01
CA VAL A 335 -18.81 -19.39 35.93
C VAL A 335 -18.06 -18.19 36.51
N LEU A 336 -18.63 -16.98 36.36
CA LEU A 336 -17.99 -15.75 36.82
C LEU A 336 -17.64 -15.85 38.30
N SER A 337 -16.35 -15.64 38.59
CA SER A 337 -15.87 -15.49 39.96
C SER A 337 -15.93 -14.03 40.42
N ASP A 338 -15.79 -13.09 39.48
CA ASP A 338 -15.86 -11.63 39.69
C ASP A 338 -16.85 -10.97 38.71
N PRO A 339 -17.37 -9.76 39.02
CA PRO A 339 -18.23 -9.02 38.09
C PRO A 339 -17.45 -8.55 36.86
N VAL A 340 -17.95 -8.88 35.67
CA VAL A 340 -17.43 -8.35 34.40
C VAL A 340 -17.61 -6.83 34.32
N PRO A 341 -16.77 -6.12 33.53
CA PRO A 341 -16.98 -4.72 33.25
C PRO A 341 -18.41 -4.45 32.73
N PRO A 342 -19.02 -3.29 33.07
CA PRO A 342 -20.34 -2.97 32.56
C PRO A 342 -20.30 -2.69 31.05
N ASP A 343 -21.36 -3.09 30.36
CA ASP A 343 -21.57 -2.78 28.94
C ASP A 343 -21.40 -1.27 28.67
N ARG A 344 -20.74 -0.95 27.56
CA ARG A 344 -20.45 0.43 27.15
C ARG A 344 -20.95 0.68 25.74
N VAL A 345 -21.69 1.79 25.59
CA VAL A 345 -22.09 2.32 24.28
C VAL A 345 -21.67 3.79 24.22
N LEU A 346 -20.71 4.11 23.36
CA LEU A 346 -20.30 5.47 23.06
C LEU A 346 -20.80 5.83 21.65
N ALA A 347 -21.55 6.91 21.55
CA ALA A 347 -22.07 7.42 20.30
C ALA A 347 -21.81 8.92 20.26
N TYR A 348 -20.88 9.38 19.43
CA TYR A 348 -20.44 10.76 19.44
C TYR A 348 -20.10 11.28 18.03
N PRO A 349 -20.48 12.54 17.72
CA PRO A 349 -19.93 13.24 16.57
C PRO A 349 -18.50 13.70 16.87
N TRP A 350 -17.72 13.90 15.81
CA TRP A 350 -16.42 14.53 15.89
C TRP A 350 -16.17 15.39 14.66
N VAL A 351 -15.29 16.37 14.80
CA VAL A 351 -14.82 17.24 13.71
C VAL A 351 -13.30 17.20 13.65
N GLY A 352 -12.76 17.31 12.45
CA GLY A 352 -11.33 17.37 12.21
C GLY A 352 -10.98 18.56 11.31
N PHE A 353 -9.78 19.09 11.52
CA PHE A 353 -9.19 20.12 10.69
C PHE A 353 -7.74 19.73 10.40
N GLU A 354 -7.37 19.74 9.13
CA GLU A 354 -6.03 19.43 8.65
C GLU A 354 -5.52 20.58 7.80
N LEU A 355 -4.29 21.01 8.07
CA LEU A 355 -3.57 22.04 7.33
C LEU A 355 -2.31 21.41 6.75
N VAL A 356 -2.27 21.27 5.43
CA VAL A 356 -1.15 20.63 4.71
C VAL A 356 -0.38 21.69 3.94
N GLU A 357 0.95 21.64 4.04
CA GLU A 357 1.85 22.43 3.21
C GLU A 357 2.35 21.61 2.03
N ASP A 358 2.33 22.18 0.82
CA ASP A 358 2.94 21.63 -0.38
C ASP A 358 4.46 21.89 -0.36
N ALA A 359 5.16 21.08 0.45
CA ALA A 359 6.61 21.15 0.66
C ALA A 359 7.22 19.74 0.63
N PHE A 360 6.87 18.95 -0.40
CA PHE A 360 7.35 17.58 -0.54
C PHE A 360 8.82 17.55 -1.01
N GLU A 361 9.61 16.70 -0.36
CA GLU A 361 10.99 16.42 -0.74
C GLU A 361 11.12 14.96 -1.16
N LYS A 362 11.97 14.68 -2.16
CA LYS A 362 12.24 13.31 -2.61
C LYS A 362 13.31 12.69 -1.72
N ALA A 363 12.97 11.61 -1.03
CA ALA A 363 13.92 10.84 -0.25
C ALA A 363 14.14 9.46 -0.86
N LYS A 364 15.29 8.84 -0.56
CA LYS A 364 15.56 7.43 -0.88
C LYS A 364 15.57 6.63 0.40
N ASN A 365 14.69 5.64 0.50
CA ASN A 365 14.61 4.74 1.64
C ASN A 365 15.71 3.67 1.53
N ARG A 366 16.72 3.75 2.40
CA ARG A 366 17.87 2.81 2.40
C ARG A 366 17.49 1.41 2.87
N ASP A 367 16.48 1.28 3.72
CA ASP A 367 16.01 0.01 4.27
C ASP A 367 15.06 -0.73 3.29
N GLN A 368 14.56 -0.03 2.27
CA GLN A 368 13.72 -0.58 1.19
C GLN A 368 14.45 -0.56 -0.16
N ILE A 369 15.75 -0.87 -0.18
CA ILE A 369 16.55 -1.00 -1.42
C ILE A 369 16.44 0.28 -2.29
N GLU A 370 16.70 1.45 -1.70
CA GLU A 370 16.66 2.75 -2.41
C GLU A 370 15.33 3.12 -3.09
N ARG A 371 14.19 2.60 -2.61
CA ARG A 371 12.88 3.07 -3.04
C ARG A 371 12.75 4.58 -2.86
N THR A 372 12.21 5.27 -3.86
CA THR A 372 11.98 6.72 -3.78
C THR A 372 10.65 6.98 -3.08
N GLU A 373 10.65 7.86 -2.07
CA GLU A 373 9.47 8.30 -1.31
C GLU A 373 9.22 9.80 -1.49
#